data_AF-A0A1Y4DHV0-F1
#
_entry.id   AF-A0A1Y4DHV0-F1
#
_cell.length_a   1.000
_cell.length_b   1.000
_cell.length_c   1.000
_cell.angle_alpha   90.00
_cell.angle_beta   90.00
_cell.angle_gamma   90.00
#
_symmetry.space_group_name_H-M   'P 1'
#
loop_
_entity.id
_entity.type
_entity.pdbx_description
1 polymer ?
#
loop_
_entity_poly.entity_id
_entity_poly.type
_entity_poly.pdbx_seq_one_letter_code
_entity_poly.pdbx_strand_id
1 'polypeptide(L)'
;MSAKGLLRRVAPLLVALVVAVASLPAAAGAAEGVNKAMCRLYNRYTGEHFYTTNVGEKNTLVKAGWRDEGIGWYSDDAKTVPLYRQYNPFASTGTVTYTAYQRSTCGAVMQ
;
A
#
# COMPACT_ATOMS: atom_id res chain seq x y z
N MET A 1 44.89 10.82 -39.63
CA MET A 1 43.96 11.40 -38.63
C MET A 1 44.28 10.76 -37.28
N SER A 2 44.83 11.52 -36.33
CA SER A 2 45.36 10.97 -35.07
C SER A 2 44.24 10.51 -34.14
N ALA A 3 44.22 9.23 -33.77
CA ALA A 3 43.25 8.62 -32.85
C ALA A 3 43.11 9.36 -31.50
N LYS A 4 44.18 10.08 -31.10
CA LYS A 4 44.22 10.94 -29.90
C LYS A 4 43.26 12.15 -29.99
N GLY A 5 42.95 12.62 -31.20
CA GLY A 5 42.02 13.73 -31.44
C GLY A 5 40.55 13.32 -31.40
N LEU A 6 40.25 12.06 -31.74
CA LEU A 6 38.89 11.51 -31.70
C LEU A 6 38.46 11.28 -30.24
N LEU A 7 39.31 10.67 -29.43
CA LEU A 7 39.08 10.41 -27.99
C LEU A 7 38.80 11.70 -27.19
N ARG A 8 39.50 12.80 -27.51
CA ARG A 8 39.31 14.11 -26.85
C ARG A 8 37.98 14.79 -27.20
N ARG A 9 37.39 14.46 -28.35
CA ARG A 9 36.11 15.03 -28.80
C ARG A 9 34.90 14.21 -28.35
N VAL A 10 35.06 12.90 -28.17
CA VAL A 10 33.99 12.00 -27.72
C VAL A 10 33.91 11.86 -26.20
N ALA A 11 35.01 12.08 -25.47
CA ALA A 11 35.05 12.02 -24.01
C ALA A 11 34.02 12.93 -23.30
N PRO A 12 33.85 14.23 -23.63
CA PRO A 12 32.86 15.06 -22.95
C PRO A 12 31.42 14.61 -23.27
N LEU A 13 31.20 14.01 -24.44
CA LEU A 13 29.89 13.52 -24.88
C LEU A 13 29.55 12.19 -24.20
N LEU A 14 30.53 11.31 -23.97
CA LEU A 14 30.41 10.11 -23.15
C LEU A 14 30.21 10.44 -21.66
N VAL A 15 30.94 11.43 -21.14
CA VAL A 15 30.77 11.88 -19.74
C VAL A 15 29.39 12.51 -19.54
N ALA A 16 28.92 13.35 -20.47
CA ALA A 16 27.57 13.92 -20.39
C ALA A 16 26.47 12.84 -20.48
N LEU A 17 26.66 11.80 -21.30
CA LEU A 17 25.73 10.67 -21.41
C LEU A 17 25.69 9.84 -20.11
N VAL A 18 26.84 9.58 -19.50
CA VAL A 18 26.93 8.84 -18.22
C VAL A 18 26.31 9.65 -17.08
N VAL A 19 26.51 10.98 -17.05
CA VAL A 19 25.92 11.86 -16.04
C VAL A 19 24.40 11.94 -16.18
N ALA A 20 23.87 12.01 -17.42
CA ALA A 20 22.42 12.09 -17.65
C ALA A 20 21.66 10.82 -17.21
N VAL A 21 22.28 9.64 -17.33
CA VAL A 21 21.67 8.37 -16.85
C VAL A 21 21.65 8.29 -15.32
N ALA A 22 22.62 8.89 -14.63
CA ALA A 22 22.69 8.85 -13.16
C ALA A 22 21.68 9.81 -12.47
N SER A 23 21.11 10.76 -13.19
CA SER A 23 20.16 11.76 -12.65
C SER A 23 18.68 11.46 -12.94
N LEU A 24 18.36 10.27 -13.45
CA LEU A 24 16.97 9.84 -13.63
C LEU A 24 16.30 9.69 -12.26
N PRO A 25 15.12 10.30 -12.03
CA PRO A 25 14.38 10.06 -10.80
C PRO A 25 13.95 8.60 -10.79
N ALA A 26 14.34 7.87 -9.75
CA ALA A 26 13.75 6.57 -9.45
C ALA A 26 12.24 6.78 -9.29
N ALA A 27 11.46 6.37 -10.29
CA ALA A 27 10.02 6.32 -10.21
C ALA A 27 9.66 5.48 -8.98
N ALA A 28 9.21 6.14 -7.92
CA ALA A 28 8.85 5.51 -6.68
C ALA A 28 7.70 4.52 -6.94
N GLY A 29 7.99 3.24 -6.72
CA GLY A 29 7.00 2.25 -6.30
C GLY A 29 6.12 1.66 -7.40
N ALA A 30 6.70 0.95 -8.37
CA ALA A 30 5.98 -0.14 -9.01
C ALA A 30 5.97 -1.33 -8.03
N ALA A 31 4.91 -1.47 -7.25
CA ALA A 31 4.61 -2.73 -6.59
C ALA A 31 4.13 -3.71 -7.66
N GLU A 32 5.02 -4.63 -8.04
CA GLU A 32 4.71 -5.90 -8.70
C GLU A 32 3.59 -6.62 -7.92
N GLY A 33 2.75 -7.40 -8.61
CA GLY A 33 1.50 -8.04 -8.13
C GLY A 33 1.61 -8.95 -6.91
N VAL A 34 2.04 -8.37 -5.79
CA VAL A 34 2.07 -8.95 -4.47
C VAL A 34 0.90 -8.33 -3.72
N ASN A 35 -0.04 -9.18 -3.28
CA ASN A 35 -1.17 -8.73 -2.49
C ASN A 35 -0.69 -7.83 -1.34
N LYS A 36 -1.28 -6.64 -1.21
CA LYS A 36 -0.92 -5.62 -0.24
C LYS A 36 -1.31 -6.08 1.17
N ALA A 37 -0.34 -6.24 2.06
CA ALA A 37 -0.58 -6.64 3.43
C ALA A 37 -1.36 -5.54 4.19
N MET A 38 -2.52 -5.91 4.73
CA MET A 38 -3.35 -5.04 5.56
C MET A 38 -3.06 -5.31 7.03
N CYS A 39 -2.50 -4.32 7.73
CA CYS A 39 -2.28 -4.41 9.16
C CYS A 39 -3.59 -4.20 9.90
N ARG A 40 -3.85 -5.03 10.91
CA ARG A 40 -5.02 -4.95 11.78
C ARG A 40 -4.63 -4.36 13.13
N LEU A 41 -5.32 -3.29 13.51
CA LEU A 41 -5.17 -2.65 14.81
C LEU A 41 -6.44 -2.85 15.63
N TYR A 42 -6.28 -3.22 16.89
CA TYR A 42 -7.37 -3.44 17.83
C TYR A 42 -7.44 -2.32 18.87
N ASN A 43 -8.63 -1.73 19.04
CA ASN A 43 -8.91 -0.78 20.10
C ASN A 43 -9.57 -1.49 21.29
N ARG A 44 -8.86 -1.57 22.42
CA ARG A 44 -9.39 -2.17 23.66
C ARG A 44 -10.56 -1.43 24.30
N TYR A 45 -10.72 -0.13 24.00
CA TYR A 45 -11.73 0.71 24.63
C TYR A 45 -13.07 0.61 23.90
N THR A 46 -13.05 0.57 22.56
CA THR A 46 -14.27 0.47 21.73
C THR A 46 -14.55 -0.95 21.23
N GLY A 47 -13.56 -1.85 21.28
CA GLY A 47 -13.64 -3.20 20.72
C GLY A 47 -13.53 -3.25 19.20
N GLU A 48 -13.16 -2.14 18.57
CA GLU A 48 -13.12 -2.01 17.11
C GLU A 48 -11.79 -2.46 16.51
N HIS A 49 -11.87 -2.90 15.25
CA HIS A 49 -10.70 -3.24 14.45
C HIS A 49 -10.55 -2.24 13.31
N PHE A 50 -9.36 -1.68 13.15
CA PHE A 50 -9.01 -0.78 12.05
C PHE A 50 -7.98 -1.45 11.15
N TYR A 51 -8.13 -1.29 9.83
CA TYR A 51 -7.26 -1.90 8.84
C TYR A 51 -6.55 -0.81 8.04
N THR A 52 -5.23 -0.86 8.00
CA THR A 52 -4.42 0.09 7.22
C THR A 52 -3.20 -0.57 6.60
N THR A 53 -2.78 -0.02 5.47
CA THR A 53 -1.50 -0.36 4.81
C THR A 53 -0.44 0.71 5.07
N ASN A 54 -0.84 1.85 5.63
CA ASN A 54 0.05 2.96 5.89
C ASN A 54 0.74 2.78 7.24
N VAL A 55 2.05 2.58 7.20
CA VAL A 55 2.89 2.42 8.39
C VAL A 55 2.83 3.66 9.29
N GLY A 56 2.70 4.87 8.72
CA GLY A 56 2.57 6.11 9.48
C GLY A 56 1.25 6.21 10.26
N GLU A 57 0.14 5.80 9.62
CA GLU A 57 -1.17 5.74 10.27
C GLU A 57 -1.17 4.69 11.39
N LYS A 58 -0.63 3.50 11.10
CA LYS A 58 -0.44 2.43 12.09
C LYS A 58 0.32 2.93 13.31
N ASN A 59 1.48 3.56 13.11
CA ASN A 59 2.33 4.05 14.20
C ASN A 59 1.63 5.14 15.03
N THR A 60 0.81 5.97 14.39
CA THR A 60 0.03 7.02 15.08
C THR A 60 -1.07 6.40 15.95
N LEU A 61 -1.78 5.39 15.44
CA LEU A 61 -2.80 4.68 16.18
C LEU A 61 -2.22 3.85 17.33
N VAL A 62 -1.08 3.20 17.13
CA VAL A 62 -0.36 2.49 18.20
C VAL A 62 0.03 3.46 19.32
N LYS A 63 0.52 4.65 18.99
CA LYS A 63 0.79 5.71 19.99
C LYS A 63 -0.48 6.18 20.72
N ALA A 64 -1.63 6.17 20.04
CA ALA A 64 -2.92 6.48 20.64
C ALA A 64 -3.47 5.35 21.53
N GLY A 65 -2.75 4.24 21.70
CA GLY A 65 -3.13 3.14 22.57
C GLY A 65 -3.84 1.97 21.88
N TRP A 66 -3.83 1.94 20.54
CA TRP A 66 -4.29 0.79 19.78
C TRP A 66 -3.24 -0.32 19.81
N ARG A 67 -3.68 -1.58 19.84
CA ARG A 67 -2.80 -2.74 19.80
C ARG A 67 -2.62 -3.18 18.35
N ASP A 68 -1.38 -3.18 17.87
CA ASP A 68 -1.04 -3.76 16.57
C ASP A 68 -1.15 -5.29 16.67
N GLU A 69 -2.03 -5.90 15.89
CA GLU A 69 -2.20 -7.36 15.80
C GLU A 69 -1.46 -7.96 14.61
N GLY A 70 -0.76 -7.14 13.81
CA GLY A 70 -0.02 -7.58 12.63
C GLY A 70 -0.88 -7.68 11.37
N ILE A 71 -0.46 -8.52 10.43
CA ILE A 71 -1.13 -8.66 9.13
C ILE A 71 -2.41 -9.48 9.32
N GLY A 72 -3.57 -8.85 9.10
CA GLY A 72 -4.86 -9.51 9.21
C GLY A 72 -5.26 -10.26 7.93
N TRP A 73 -4.91 -9.70 6.77
CA TRP A 73 -5.20 -10.25 5.44
C TRP A 73 -4.38 -9.51 4.37
N TYR A 74 -4.42 -10.01 3.13
CA TYR A 74 -3.79 -9.36 1.98
C TYR A 74 -4.84 -8.89 0.98
N SER A 75 -4.74 -7.63 0.58
CA SER A 75 -5.62 -7.00 -0.42
C SER A 75 -5.02 -7.14 -1.81
N ASP A 76 -5.84 -7.42 -2.80
CA ASP A 76 -5.40 -7.37 -4.20
C ASP A 76 -5.49 -5.93 -4.72
N ASP A 77 -4.37 -5.40 -5.21
CA ASP A 77 -4.32 -4.08 -5.86
C ASP A 77 -5.09 -4.06 -7.19
N ALA A 78 -5.17 -5.23 -7.87
CA ALA A 78 -5.92 -5.40 -9.10
C ALA A 78 -7.44 -5.46 -8.87
N LYS A 79 -7.90 -5.40 -7.61
CA LYS A 79 -9.33 -5.43 -7.21
C LYS A 79 -10.10 -6.59 -7.87
N THR A 80 -9.43 -7.71 -8.11
CA THR A 80 -10.05 -8.86 -8.81
C THR A 80 -11.21 -9.44 -8.02
N VAL A 81 -11.13 -9.37 -6.68
CA VAL A 81 -12.17 -9.79 -5.76
C VAL A 81 -12.68 -8.56 -5.00
N PRO A 82 -13.98 -8.22 -5.14
CA PRO A 82 -14.56 -7.12 -4.38
C PRO A 82 -14.62 -7.47 -2.89
N LEU A 83 -14.21 -6.53 -2.04
CA LEU A 83 -14.29 -6.65 -0.58
C LEU A 83 -15.44 -5.78 -0.07
N TYR A 84 -16.41 -6.39 0.59
CA TYR A 84 -17.58 -5.69 1.10
C TYR A 84 -17.49 -5.52 2.61
N ARG A 85 -17.81 -4.30 3.06
CA ARG A 85 -17.99 -3.99 4.46
C ARG A 85 -19.45 -4.22 4.86
N GLN A 86 -19.73 -5.36 5.49
CA GLN A 86 -21.07 -5.72 5.91
C GLN A 86 -21.38 -5.11 7.27
N TYR A 87 -22.42 -4.28 7.32
CA TYR A 87 -22.93 -3.71 8.55
C TYR A 87 -23.98 -4.63 9.20
N ASN A 88 -23.85 -4.87 10.51
CA ASN A 88 -24.87 -5.55 11.30
C ASN A 88 -25.64 -4.52 12.16
N PRO A 89 -26.90 -4.17 11.81
CA PRO A 89 -27.69 -3.18 12.55
C PRO A 89 -28.13 -3.63 13.94
N PHE A 90 -28.04 -4.94 14.25
CA PHE A 90 -28.43 -5.49 15.55
C PHE A 90 -27.25 -5.67 16.51
N ALA A 91 -26.03 -5.36 16.08
CA ALA A 91 -24.87 -5.39 16.96
C ALA A 91 -24.81 -4.12 17.82
N SER A 92 -24.73 -4.28 19.13
CA SER A 92 -24.72 -3.17 20.10
C SER A 92 -23.45 -2.31 20.02
N THR A 93 -22.36 -2.87 19.49
CA THR A 93 -21.17 -2.15 19.06
C THR A 93 -21.08 -2.36 17.55
N GLY A 94 -20.79 -1.32 16.77
CA GLY A 94 -20.83 -1.31 15.29
C GLY A 94 -19.93 -2.35 14.62
N THR A 95 -20.29 -3.62 14.78
CA THR A 95 -19.48 -4.77 14.43
C THR A 95 -19.53 -4.92 12.93
N VAL A 96 -18.39 -4.66 12.32
CA VAL A 96 -18.21 -4.73 10.88
C VAL A 96 -17.56 -6.07 10.54
N THR A 97 -18.15 -6.78 9.57
CA THR A 97 -17.54 -7.99 9.00
C THR A 97 -17.13 -7.72 7.56
N TYR A 98 -15.95 -8.20 7.17
CA TYR A 98 -15.46 -8.14 5.80
C TYR A 98 -15.75 -9.45 5.08
N THR A 99 -16.39 -9.37 3.91
CA THR A 99 -16.74 -10.54 3.09
C THR A 99 -16.42 -10.28 1.62
N ALA A 100 -15.90 -11.30 0.93
CA ALA A 100 -15.70 -11.29 -0.52
C ALA A 100 -16.99 -11.55 -1.32
N TYR A 101 -18.09 -11.87 -0.64
CA TYR A 101 -19.39 -12.17 -1.25
C TYR A 101 -20.46 -11.20 -0.78
N GLN A 102 -21.10 -10.50 -1.73
CA GLN A 102 -22.23 -9.61 -1.45
C GLN A 102 -23.48 -10.46 -1.14
N ARG A 103 -23.82 -10.58 0.14
CA ARG A 103 -25.15 -11.10 0.52
C ARG A 103 -26.18 -9.98 0.38
N SER A 104 -27.25 -10.25 -0.35
CA SER A 104 -28.31 -9.29 -0.70
C SER A 104 -29.14 -8.77 0.49
N THR A 105 -28.95 -9.30 1.69
CA THR A 105 -29.83 -9.05 2.85
C THR A 105 -29.23 -8.12 3.91
N CYS A 106 -27.98 -7.70 3.76
CA CYS A 106 -27.27 -6.90 4.74
C CYS A 106 -26.50 -5.79 4.00
N GLY A 107 -26.73 -4.53 4.37
CA GLY A 107 -26.10 -3.37 3.72
C GLY A 107 -24.58 -3.53 3.69
N ALA A 108 -24.05 -3.83 2.52
CA ALA A 108 -22.63 -4.04 2.29
C ALA A 108 -22.14 -2.91 1.38
N VAL A 109 -21.28 -2.04 1.90
CA VAL A 109 -20.69 -0.93 1.14
C VAL A 109 -19.34 -1.40 0.59
N MET A 110 -19.12 -1.26 -0.73
CA MET A 110 -17.80 -1.51 -1.35
C MET A 110 -16.80 -0.48 -0.82
N GLN A 111 -15.60 -0.95 -0.46
CA GLN A 111 -14.44 -0.10 -0.15
C GLN A 111 -13.49 -0.02 -1.34
#